data_AF-A0A8B8BR45-F1
#
_entry.id   AF-A0A8B8BR45-F1
#
_cell.length_a   1.000
_cell.length_b   1.000
_cell.length_c   1.000
_cell.angle_alpha   90.00
_cell.angle_beta   90.00
_cell.angle_gamma   90.00
#
_symmetry.space_group_name_H-M   'P 1'
#
loop_
_entity.id
_entity.type
_entity.pdbx_description
1 polymer ?
#
loop_
_entity_poly.entity_id
_entity_poly.type
_entity_poly.pdbx_seq_one_letter_code
_entity_poly.pdbx_strand_id
1 'polypeptide(L)'
;MELAGYSCAVAIAKCYPPEKLTPSNGAVLVCCGPGNNGGDGLVCARHLKLFGYNPSLFYPKKPNKPLFENLTKQCLGMELPFLSEFPGDQETLQASYGLVVDALFGFSFSPSVRPAFAGVLDTLRRVTVPVCSVDVPSGTLKFHIMYVYHETTH
;
A
#
# COMPACT_ATOMS: atom_id res chain seq x y z
N MET A 1 -1.20 -12.62 -7.47
CA MET A 1 -1.53 -11.81 -6.27
C MET A 1 -0.71 -12.25 -5.06
N GLU A 2 -0.82 -13.49 -4.58
CA GLU A 2 -0.03 -13.96 -3.41
C GLU A 2 1.48 -13.68 -3.52
N LEU A 3 2.10 -14.20 -4.58
CA LEU A 3 3.54 -14.04 -4.81
C LEU A 3 3.93 -12.58 -5.07
N ALA A 4 3.06 -11.82 -5.74
CA ALA A 4 3.31 -10.41 -6.04
C ALA A 4 3.32 -9.56 -4.75
N GLY A 5 2.30 -9.68 -3.91
CA GLY A 5 2.26 -8.96 -2.63
C GLY A 5 3.33 -9.43 -1.64
N TYR A 6 3.67 -10.73 -1.61
CA TYR A 6 4.82 -11.23 -0.86
C TYR A 6 6.12 -10.59 -1.32
N SER A 7 6.35 -10.55 -2.64
CA SER A 7 7.54 -9.94 -3.22
C SER A 7 7.63 -8.44 -2.91
N CYS A 8 6.50 -7.73 -2.90
CA CYS A 8 6.42 -6.33 -2.44
C CYS A 8 6.86 -6.19 -0.98
N ALA A 9 6.35 -7.06 -0.09
CA ALA A 9 6.74 -7.03 1.32
C ALA A 9 8.23 -7.34 1.51
N VAL A 10 8.79 -8.29 0.76
CA VAL A 10 10.23 -8.63 0.80
C VAL A 10 11.08 -7.47 0.30
N ALA A 11 10.68 -6.82 -0.79
CA ALA A 11 11.31 -5.63 -1.32
C ALA A 11 11.33 -4.50 -0.27
N ILE A 12 10.19 -4.22 0.36
CA ILE A 12 10.08 -3.22 1.42
C ILE A 12 10.98 -3.59 2.60
N ALA A 13 10.99 -4.85 3.05
CA ALA A 13 11.83 -5.32 4.15
C ALA A 13 13.32 -5.09 3.89
N LYS A 14 13.77 -5.27 2.64
CA LYS A 14 15.17 -5.05 2.25
C LYS A 14 15.54 -3.57 2.16
N CYS A 15 14.66 -2.75 1.59
CA CYS A 15 14.93 -1.34 1.32
C CYS A 15 14.70 -0.44 2.53
N TYR A 16 13.74 -0.80 3.39
CA TYR A 16 13.27 0.03 4.50
C TYR A 16 13.17 -0.78 5.80
N PRO A 17 14.29 -1.27 6.37
CA PRO A 17 14.26 -2.04 7.62
C PRO A 17 13.50 -1.29 8.73
N PRO A 18 12.62 -1.97 9.49
CA PRO A 18 11.70 -1.30 10.41
C PRO A 18 12.40 -0.46 11.48
N GLU A 19 13.59 -0.85 11.92
CA GLU A 19 14.43 -0.13 12.88
C GLU A 19 15.01 1.19 12.34
N LYS A 20 15.00 1.39 11.03
CA LYS A 20 15.45 2.62 10.35
C LYS A 20 14.32 3.56 9.97
N LEU A 21 13.06 3.14 10.15
CA LEU A 21 11.91 3.99 9.88
C LEU A 21 11.70 4.99 11.00
N THR A 22 11.19 6.17 10.65
CA THR A 22 10.76 7.21 11.57
C THR A 22 9.31 7.55 11.29
N PRO A 23 8.37 7.40 12.26
CA PRO A 23 8.60 6.95 13.63
C PRO A 23 9.12 5.51 13.74
N SER A 24 9.90 5.24 14.79
CA SER A 24 10.64 3.97 15.01
C SER A 24 9.78 2.80 15.47
N ASN A 25 8.47 2.88 15.23
CA ASN A 25 7.49 1.84 15.53
C ASN A 25 7.21 0.94 14.31
N GLY A 26 7.94 1.09 13.21
CA GLY A 26 7.70 0.33 11.97
C GLY A 26 6.31 0.57 11.37
N ALA A 27 5.67 1.71 11.65
CA ALA A 27 4.34 2.03 11.15
C ALA A 27 4.36 2.26 9.63
N VAL A 28 3.50 1.52 8.93
CA VAL A 28 3.37 1.59 7.47
C VAL A 28 1.91 1.86 7.10
N LEU A 29 1.66 2.84 6.24
CA LEU A 29 0.32 3.03 5.66
C LEU A 29 0.25 2.33 4.30
N VAL A 30 -0.67 1.39 4.13
CA VAL A 30 -0.89 0.70 2.86
C VAL A 30 -2.18 1.21 2.22
N CYS A 31 -2.04 1.96 1.13
CA CYS A 31 -3.14 2.57 0.39
C CYS A 31 -3.61 1.64 -0.73
N CYS A 32 -4.76 0.99 -0.55
CA CYS A 32 -5.28 -0.02 -1.47
C CYS A 32 -6.36 0.56 -2.41
N GLY A 33 -6.21 0.37 -3.71
CA GLY A 33 -7.21 0.75 -4.70
C GLY A 33 -8.23 -0.35 -5.02
N PRO A 34 -9.24 -0.07 -5.86
CA PRO A 34 -10.37 -0.97 -6.11
C PRO A 34 -10.07 -2.08 -7.14
N GLY A 35 -8.82 -2.46 -7.32
CA GLY A 35 -8.40 -3.40 -8.37
C GLY A 35 -7.34 -4.39 -7.90
N ASN A 36 -6.71 -5.07 -8.85
CA ASN A 36 -5.68 -6.07 -8.55
C ASN A 36 -4.51 -5.47 -7.74
N ASN A 37 -4.09 -4.24 -8.06
CA ASN A 37 -3.03 -3.55 -7.32
C ASN A 37 -3.37 -3.41 -5.83
N GLY A 38 -4.62 -3.08 -5.51
CA GLY A 38 -5.08 -3.02 -4.12
C GLY A 38 -5.11 -4.39 -3.44
N GLY A 39 -5.42 -5.45 -4.19
CA GLY A 39 -5.30 -6.83 -3.71
C GLY A 39 -3.85 -7.22 -3.39
N ASP A 40 -2.90 -6.83 -4.25
CA ASP A 40 -1.46 -7.00 -3.99
C ASP A 40 -1.03 -6.20 -2.74
N GLY A 41 -1.60 -5.02 -2.52
CA GLY A 41 -1.46 -4.23 -1.29
C GLY A 41 -1.95 -4.95 -0.03
N LEU A 42 -3.14 -5.59 -0.07
CA LEU A 42 -3.66 -6.38 1.06
C LEU A 42 -2.73 -7.55 1.41
N VAL A 43 -2.25 -8.27 0.39
CA VAL A 43 -1.26 -9.35 0.56
C VAL A 43 0.05 -8.82 1.14
N CYS A 44 0.54 -7.70 0.60
CA CYS A 44 1.75 -7.04 1.09
C CYS A 44 1.62 -6.67 2.58
N ALA A 45 0.50 -6.06 2.98
CA ALA A 45 0.27 -5.63 4.35
C ALA A 45 0.36 -6.80 5.35
N ARG A 46 -0.25 -7.96 5.07
CA ARG A 46 -0.14 -9.09 5.98
C ARG A 46 1.26 -9.69 6.06
N HIS A 47 2.01 -9.72 4.97
CA HIS A 47 3.40 -10.18 5.00
C HIS A 47 4.30 -9.18 5.74
N LEU A 48 4.07 -7.88 5.58
CA LEU A 48 4.74 -6.85 6.37
C LEU A 48 4.51 -7.04 7.87
N LYS A 49 3.28 -7.38 8.30
CA LYS A 49 2.99 -7.73 9.70
C LYS A 49 3.84 -8.90 10.20
N LEU A 50 3.99 -9.96 9.38
CA LEU A 50 4.85 -11.11 9.70
C LEU A 50 6.34 -10.74 9.73
N PHE A 51 6.74 -9.69 9.01
CA PHE A 51 8.12 -9.18 9.00
C PHE A 51 8.41 -8.16 10.12
N GLY A 52 7.48 -7.97 11.05
CA GLY A 52 7.68 -7.09 12.22
C GLY A 52 7.29 -5.63 12.00
N TYR A 53 6.64 -5.30 10.89
CA TYR A 53 6.06 -3.96 10.69
C TYR A 53 4.69 -3.84 11.38
N ASN A 54 4.22 -2.59 11.51
CA ASN A 54 2.90 -2.25 12.01
C ASN A 54 2.05 -1.59 10.91
N PRO A 55 1.51 -2.37 9.96
CA PRO A 55 0.76 -1.83 8.84
C PRO A 55 -0.68 -1.44 9.22
N SER A 56 -1.10 -0.28 8.74
CA SER A 56 -2.49 0.16 8.69
C SER A 56 -2.98 0.19 7.24
N LEU A 57 -4.25 -0.12 7.01
CA LEU A 57 -4.84 -0.24 5.68
C LEU A 57 -5.82 0.90 5.42
N PHE A 58 -5.58 1.67 4.37
CA PHE A 58 -6.59 2.58 3.81
C PHE A 58 -7.19 1.93 2.55
N TYR A 59 -8.44 1.47 2.63
CA TYR A 59 -9.12 0.75 1.55
C TYR A 59 -10.56 1.23 1.34
N PRO A 60 -10.75 2.43 0.76
CA PRO A 60 -12.05 3.10 0.72
C PRO A 60 -13.04 2.51 -0.30
N LYS A 61 -12.54 1.80 -1.32
CA LYS A 61 -13.36 1.19 -2.37
C LYS A 61 -13.04 -0.29 -2.51
N LYS A 62 -13.84 -1.12 -1.85
CA LYS A 62 -13.70 -2.58 -1.84
C LYS A 62 -14.56 -3.20 -2.95
N PRO A 63 -13.98 -3.88 -3.95
CA PRO A 63 -14.78 -4.57 -4.95
C PRO A 63 -15.58 -5.70 -4.31
N ASN A 64 -16.85 -5.82 -4.70
CA ASN A 64 -17.71 -6.94 -4.31
C ASN A 64 -17.33 -8.20 -5.12
N LYS A 65 -16.20 -8.81 -4.78
CA LYS A 65 -15.76 -10.09 -5.35
C LYS A 65 -15.13 -10.96 -4.25
N PRO A 66 -15.37 -12.29 -4.25
CA PRO A 66 -14.89 -13.18 -3.18
C PRO A 66 -13.39 -13.09 -2.90
N LEU A 67 -12.56 -12.88 -3.93
CA LEU A 67 -11.12 -12.73 -3.78
C LEU A 67 -10.76 -11.57 -2.81
N PHE A 68 -11.30 -10.38 -3.03
CA PHE A 68 -10.97 -9.20 -2.22
C PHE A 68 -11.60 -9.26 -0.82
N GLU A 69 -12.77 -9.89 -0.69
CA GLU A 69 -13.40 -10.15 0.61
C GLU A 69 -12.55 -11.11 1.44
N ASN A 70 -12.04 -12.18 0.85
CA ASN A 70 -11.18 -13.15 1.54
C ASN A 70 -9.86 -12.51 1.96
N LEU A 71 -9.23 -11.70 1.11
CA LEU A 71 -8.02 -10.95 1.48
C LEU A 71 -8.30 -9.96 2.63
N THR A 72 -9.43 -9.26 2.58
CA THR A 72 -9.86 -8.37 3.67
C THR A 72 -10.05 -9.14 4.98
N LYS A 73 -10.71 -10.29 4.94
CA LYS A 73 -10.90 -11.17 6.10
C LYS A 73 -9.57 -11.67 6.67
N GLN A 74 -8.59 -12.00 5.82
CA GLN A 74 -7.25 -12.38 6.26
C GLN A 74 -6.55 -11.24 7.01
N CYS A 75 -6.58 -10.02 6.46
CA CYS A 75 -6.02 -8.84 7.15
C CYS A 75 -6.71 -8.56 8.49
N LEU A 76 -8.04 -8.68 8.54
CA LEU A 76 -8.81 -8.52 9.79
C LEU A 76 -8.48 -9.62 10.81
N GLY A 77 -8.33 -10.87 10.38
CA GLY A 77 -7.94 -11.98 11.24
C GLY A 77 -6.50 -11.88 11.77
N MET A 78 -5.68 -11.00 11.18
CA MET A 78 -4.35 -10.63 11.66
C MET A 78 -4.34 -9.30 12.41
N GLU A 79 -5.53 -8.79 12.78
CA GLU A 79 -5.71 -7.56 13.56
C GLU A 79 -5.10 -6.32 12.90
N LEU A 80 -5.09 -6.28 11.55
CA LEU A 80 -4.64 -5.10 10.83
C LEU A 80 -5.72 -4.01 10.85
N PRO A 81 -5.41 -2.79 11.33
CA PRO A 81 -6.41 -1.72 11.39
C PRO A 81 -6.75 -1.24 9.98
N PHE A 82 -8.06 -1.19 9.68
CA PHE A 82 -8.59 -0.53 8.49
C PHE A 82 -9.04 0.87 8.85
N LEU A 83 -8.41 1.87 8.25
CA LEU A 83 -8.78 3.27 8.41
C LEU A 83 -10.07 3.55 7.63
N SER A 84 -11.05 4.16 8.30
CA SER A 84 -12.27 4.66 7.66
C SER A 84 -12.00 5.86 6.76
N GLU A 85 -11.00 6.66 7.11
CA GLU A 85 -10.62 7.90 6.43
C GLU A 85 -9.12 7.94 6.18
N PHE A 86 -8.72 8.67 5.15
CA PHE A 86 -7.32 8.92 4.87
C PHE A 86 -6.77 9.94 5.87
N PRO A 87 -5.52 9.81 6.39
CA PRO A 87 -4.91 10.86 7.21
C PRO A 87 -4.96 12.20 6.47
N GLY A 88 -5.66 13.17 7.05
CA GLY A 88 -6.19 14.33 6.31
C GLY A 88 -5.13 15.18 5.59
N ASP A 89 -3.97 15.39 6.22
CA ASP A 89 -2.87 16.21 5.69
C ASP A 89 -1.51 15.47 5.74
N GLN A 90 -0.50 16.10 5.13
CA GLN A 90 0.84 15.54 5.02
C GLN A 90 1.52 15.43 6.39
N GLU A 91 1.31 16.41 7.27
CA GLU A 91 1.94 16.49 8.59
C GLU A 91 1.48 15.34 9.50
N THR A 92 0.17 15.09 9.49
CA THR A 92 -0.45 13.99 10.24
C THR A 92 0.01 12.63 9.73
N LEU A 93 0.10 12.49 8.40
CA LEU A 93 0.58 11.25 7.77
C LEU A 93 2.03 10.97 8.14
N GLN A 94 2.94 11.92 7.95
CA GLN A 94 4.37 11.72 8.22
C GLN A 94 4.70 11.57 9.71
N ALA A 95 3.88 12.14 10.60
CA ALA A 95 4.03 11.95 12.04
C ALA A 95 3.63 10.53 12.47
N SER A 96 2.71 9.90 11.73
CA SER A 96 2.10 8.61 12.10
C SER A 96 2.78 7.42 11.43
N TYR A 97 3.32 7.60 10.23
CA TYR A 97 3.83 6.52 9.38
C TYR A 97 5.22 6.82 8.86
N GLY A 98 6.13 5.85 8.97
CA GLY A 98 7.48 5.98 8.44
C GLY A 98 7.62 5.55 6.99
N LEU A 99 6.60 4.89 6.43
CA LEU A 99 6.54 4.44 5.05
C LEU A 99 5.09 4.43 4.57
N VAL A 100 4.88 4.81 3.31
CA VAL A 100 3.63 4.59 2.60
C VAL A 100 3.84 3.55 1.51
N VAL A 101 2.91 2.60 1.40
CA VAL A 101 2.79 1.70 0.24
C VAL A 101 1.65 2.19 -0.64
N ASP A 102 2.00 2.63 -1.83
CA ASP A 102 1.05 3.03 -2.87
C ASP A 102 0.63 1.80 -3.68
N ALA A 103 -0.50 1.20 -3.30
CA ALA A 103 -1.15 0.10 -3.99
C ALA A 103 -2.49 0.53 -4.60
N LEU A 104 -2.60 1.81 -5.01
CA LEU A 104 -3.84 2.35 -5.53
C LEU A 104 -4.08 1.87 -6.96
N PHE A 105 -3.18 2.18 -7.89
CA PHE A 105 -3.40 2.01 -9.33
C PHE A 105 -2.20 1.38 -10.04
N GLY A 106 -2.40 0.17 -10.58
CA GLY A 106 -1.40 -0.51 -11.42
C GLY A 106 -1.48 -0.11 -12.90
N PHE A 107 -0.70 -0.78 -13.75
CA PHE A 107 -0.58 -0.47 -15.18
C PHE A 107 -1.91 -0.53 -15.95
N SER A 108 -2.82 -1.43 -15.57
CA SER A 108 -4.09 -1.66 -16.27
C SER A 108 -5.22 -0.71 -15.82
N PHE A 109 -4.87 0.40 -15.16
CA PHE A 109 -5.85 1.21 -14.45
C PHE A 109 -6.63 2.20 -15.34
N SER A 110 -7.96 2.22 -15.17
CA SER A 110 -8.85 3.12 -15.90
C SER A 110 -8.81 4.55 -15.34
N PRO A 111 -8.63 5.59 -16.20
CA PRO A 111 -8.58 6.99 -15.77
C PRO A 111 -9.82 7.49 -15.01
N SER A 112 -10.99 6.88 -15.19
CA SER A 112 -12.26 7.35 -14.61
C SER A 112 -12.35 7.26 -13.10
N VAL A 113 -11.50 6.43 -12.46
CA VAL A 113 -11.55 6.19 -11.00
C VAL A 113 -10.58 7.12 -10.24
N ARG A 114 -9.68 7.84 -10.93
CA ARG A 114 -8.72 8.79 -10.35
C ARG A 114 -9.35 9.90 -9.50
N PRO A 115 -10.50 10.52 -9.87
CA PRO A 115 -11.05 11.66 -9.12
C PRO A 115 -11.35 11.34 -7.66
N ALA A 116 -11.78 10.11 -7.36
CA ALA A 116 -12.10 9.69 -5.99
C ALA A 116 -10.87 9.55 -5.08
N PHE A 117 -9.67 9.54 -5.65
CA PHE A 117 -8.40 9.44 -4.94
C PHE A 117 -7.53 10.68 -5.15
N ALA A 118 -8.05 11.75 -5.77
CA ALA A 118 -7.29 12.95 -6.07
C ALA A 118 -6.66 13.57 -4.81
N GLY A 119 -7.45 13.74 -3.74
CA GLY A 119 -6.94 14.26 -2.47
C GLY A 119 -5.87 13.37 -1.84
N VAL A 120 -6.03 12.05 -1.91
CA VAL A 120 -5.02 11.08 -1.44
C VAL A 120 -3.71 11.27 -2.20
N LEU A 121 -3.77 11.27 -3.54
CA LEU A 121 -2.60 11.45 -4.39
C LEU A 121 -1.94 12.81 -4.18
N ASP A 122 -2.72 13.86 -3.98
CA ASP A 122 -2.21 15.21 -3.72
C ASP A 122 -1.44 15.27 -2.39
N THR A 123 -1.95 14.63 -1.34
CA THR A 123 -1.21 14.52 -0.07
C THR A 123 0.05 13.69 -0.24
N LEU A 124 -0.04 12.51 -0.89
CA LEU A 124 1.14 11.65 -1.13
C LEU A 124 2.23 12.31 -1.99
N ARG A 125 1.89 13.30 -2.82
CA ARG A 125 2.89 14.09 -3.57
C ARG A 125 3.76 14.98 -2.69
N ARG A 126 3.29 15.32 -1.48
CA ARG A 126 3.91 16.35 -0.64
C ARG A 126 4.59 15.78 0.62
N VAL A 127 4.32 14.53 0.97
CA VAL A 127 5.00 13.88 2.11
C VAL A 127 6.50 13.72 1.86
N THR A 128 7.27 13.74 2.94
CA THR A 128 8.73 13.53 2.91
C THR A 128 9.12 12.10 3.29
N VAL A 129 8.20 11.34 3.89
CA VAL A 129 8.39 9.91 4.17
C VAL A 129 8.45 9.13 2.85
N PRO A 130 9.20 8.02 2.80
CA PRO A 130 9.27 7.21 1.59
C PRO A 130 7.88 6.71 1.16
N VAL A 131 7.65 6.71 -0.15
CA VAL A 131 6.49 6.11 -0.79
C VAL A 131 6.98 5.01 -1.72
N CYS A 132 6.55 3.77 -1.46
CA CYS A 132 6.86 2.59 -2.25
C CYS A 132 5.62 2.21 -3.08
N SER A 133 5.69 2.42 -4.39
CA SER A 133 4.59 2.05 -5.29
C SER A 133 4.65 0.59 -5.70
N VAL A 134 3.49 -0.09 -5.67
CA VAL A 134 3.30 -1.43 -6.21
C VAL A 134 3.04 -1.32 -7.71
N ASP A 135 3.81 -2.08 -8.49
CA ASP A 135 3.76 -2.13 -9.97
C ASP A 135 4.19 -0.80 -10.63
N VAL A 136 3.37 0.24 -10.56
CA VAL A 136 3.67 1.57 -11.08
C VAL A 136 3.21 2.66 -10.10
N PRO A 137 3.85 3.84 -10.08
CA PRO A 137 3.35 4.94 -9.27
C PRO A 137 1.96 5.39 -9.70
N SER A 138 1.04 5.45 -8.75
CA SER A 138 -0.34 5.79 -9.03
C SER A 138 -0.46 7.23 -9.54
N GLY A 139 -0.80 7.39 -10.82
CA GLY A 139 -0.94 8.71 -11.43
C GLY A 139 0.40 9.28 -11.89
N THR A 140 0.82 10.40 -11.30
CA THR A 140 2.07 11.11 -11.66
C THR A 140 3.04 11.20 -10.50
N LEU A 141 2.89 10.33 -9.51
CA LEU A 141 3.80 10.27 -8.36
C LEU A 141 5.23 9.97 -8.88
N LYS A 142 6.22 10.77 -8.46
CA LYS A 142 7.64 10.59 -8.80
C LYS A 142 8.38 10.14 -7.54
N PHE A 143 8.47 8.84 -7.31
CA PHE A 143 9.12 8.27 -6.11
C PHE A 143 9.96 7.04 -6.43
N HIS A 144 10.55 6.43 -5.38
CA HIS A 144 11.25 5.16 -5.48
C HIS A 144 10.25 4.09 -5.95
N ILE A 145 10.36 3.71 -7.22
CA ILE A 145 9.49 2.71 -7.85
C ILE A 145 10.06 1.33 -7.52
N MET A 146 9.28 0.50 -6.82
CA MET A 146 9.60 -0.92 -6.69
C MET A 146 8.84 -1.69 -7.77
N TYR A 147 9.52 -1.96 -8.88
CA TYR A 147 9.01 -2.87 -9.89
C TYR A 147 9.06 -4.29 -9.37
N VAL A 148 7.89 -4.88 -9.10
CA VAL A 148 7.77 -6.32 -8.92
C VAL A 148 7.25 -6.88 -10.25
N TYR A 149 8.17 -7.18 -11.16
CA TYR A 149 7.84 -8.01 -12.32
C TYR A 149 7.55 -9.43 -11.81
N HIS A 150 6.35 -9.92 -12.08
CA HIS A 150 6.17 -11.35 -12.24
C HIS A 150 6.37 -11.63 -13.73
N GLU A 151 7.55 -12.09 -14.12
CA GLU A 151 7.62 -12.93 -15.31
C GLU A 151 6.78 -14.16 -14.98
N THR A 152 5.58 -14.26 -15.54
CA THR A 152 4.98 -15.59 -15.74
C THR A 152 5.85 -16.28 -16.77
N THR A 153 6.89 -16.97 -16.31
CA THR A 153 7.64 -17.91 -17.12
C THR A 153 6.74 -19.13 -17.36
N HIS A 154 6.35 -19.26 -18.62
CA HIS A 154 5.69 -20.38 -19.32
C HIS A 154 4.20 -20.62 -19.08
#